data_AF-A0AAU9U149-F1
#
_entry.id   AF-A0AAU9U149-F1
#
_cell.length_a   1.000
_cell.length_b   1.000
_cell.length_c   1.000
_cell.angle_alpha   90.00
_cell.angle_beta   90.00
_cell.angle_gamma   90.00
#
_symmetry.space_group_name_H-M   'P 1'
#
loop_
_entity.id
_entity.type
_entity.pdbx_description
1 polymer ?
#
loop_
_entity_poly.entity_id
_entity_poly.type
_entity_poly.pdbx_seq_one_letter_code
_entity_poly.pdbx_strand_id
1 'polypeptide(L)'
;MSQNHCAVQGCRISIFNKPFGVSLFPCPTSNEMRNKWLHALRNRCALLDWSRSRVCSKHFEHKCFDSQKRLKDNSVPTLFPVYKRVLRHHNITPDKNKVDKLMSKLTQSELIADIKNSMKKVKEPVNFENFVTEDLKCRPDASIETQLWLLIKKQDNLNNRLLEHVVQNKKHIEVLQKNMDETKSTKKDVDQNVETYKYIIKCLQEKLATLEEQIEILTAVESR
;
A
#
# COMPACT_ATOMS: atom_id res chain seq x y z
N MET A 1 29.74 25.30 8.66
CA MET A 1 29.75 24.98 7.22
C MET A 1 28.37 25.29 6.64
N SER A 2 28.29 26.11 5.58
CA SER A 2 27.02 26.49 4.95
C SER A 2 26.42 25.35 4.12
N GLN A 3 25.09 25.31 3.97
CA GLN A 3 24.43 24.34 3.08
C GLN A 3 24.89 24.57 1.63
N ASN A 4 25.31 23.51 0.96
CA ASN A 4 25.77 23.55 -0.43
C ASN A 4 24.62 23.49 -1.45
N HIS A 5 23.38 23.42 -0.98
CA HIS A 5 22.17 23.23 -1.80
C HIS A 5 21.14 24.32 -1.47
N CYS A 6 20.30 24.63 -2.45
CA CYS A 6 19.18 25.55 -2.25
C CYS A 6 18.19 24.99 -1.22
N ALA A 7 17.78 25.81 -0.26
CA ALA A 7 16.87 25.40 0.82
C ALA A 7 15.41 25.17 0.37
N VAL A 8 15.05 25.61 -0.84
CA VAL A 8 13.70 25.44 -1.40
C VAL A 8 13.47 23.98 -1.80
N GLN A 9 12.42 23.38 -1.25
CA GLN A 9 12.01 22.01 -1.53
C GLN A 9 11.73 21.80 -3.02
N GLY A 10 12.34 20.77 -3.61
CA GLY A 10 12.23 20.46 -5.04
C GLY A 10 13.22 21.23 -5.93
N CYS A 11 14.00 22.16 -5.37
CA CYS A 11 15.08 22.82 -6.09
C CYS A 11 16.37 21.99 -6.00
N ARG A 12 16.84 21.45 -7.13
CA ARG A 12 18.08 20.64 -7.21
C ARG A 12 19.36 21.48 -7.42
N ILE A 13 19.27 22.79 -7.23
CA ILE A 13 20.41 23.70 -7.45
C ILE A 13 21.36 23.61 -6.27
N SER A 14 22.59 23.20 -6.58
CA SER A 14 23.72 23.11 -5.67
C SER A 14 24.82 24.06 -6.11
N ILE A 15 25.76 24.39 -5.23
CA ILE A 15 26.98 25.10 -5.60
C ILE A 15 27.73 24.35 -6.72
N PHE A 16 27.65 23.01 -6.73
CA PHE A 16 28.29 22.14 -7.73
C PHE A 16 27.50 21.95 -9.02
N ASN A 17 26.18 22.20 -9.01
CA ASN A 17 25.27 21.90 -10.12
C ASN A 17 24.44 23.13 -10.54
N LYS A 18 24.98 24.33 -10.36
CA LYS A 18 24.30 25.58 -10.73
C LYS A 18 24.54 25.89 -12.22
N PRO A 19 23.48 26.18 -13.00
CA PRO A 19 23.66 26.65 -14.37
C PRO A 19 24.32 28.04 -14.40
N PHE A 20 24.95 28.37 -15.53
CA PHE A 20 25.66 29.65 -15.69
C PHE A 20 24.73 30.84 -15.39
N GLY A 21 25.21 31.78 -14.57
CA GLY A 21 24.43 32.95 -14.16
C GLY A 21 23.52 32.77 -12.94
N VAL A 22 23.48 31.59 -12.31
CA VAL A 22 22.75 31.37 -11.05
C VAL A 22 23.66 31.50 -9.84
N SER A 23 23.30 32.39 -8.93
CA SER A 23 23.94 32.58 -7.62
C SER A 23 23.06 32.10 -6.47
N LEU A 24 23.68 31.63 -5.37
CA LEU A 24 23.00 31.26 -4.12
C LEU A 24 23.20 32.38 -3.09
N PHE A 25 22.10 32.96 -2.62
CA PHE A 25 22.08 34.06 -1.66
C PHE A 25 21.82 33.54 -0.25
N PRO A 26 22.53 34.05 0.78
CA PRO A 26 22.26 33.69 2.17
C PRO A 26 20.91 34.27 2.62
N CYS A 27 20.37 33.69 3.68
CA CYS A 27 19.19 34.25 4.34
C CYS A 27 19.48 35.63 4.95
N PRO A 28 18.45 36.50 5.08
CA PRO A 28 18.58 37.82 5.65
C PRO A 28 18.95 37.79 7.14
N THR A 29 19.75 38.77 7.57
CA THR A 29 20.18 38.91 8.96
C THR A 29 19.19 39.70 9.82
N SER A 30 18.45 40.64 9.23
CA SER A 30 17.48 41.48 9.94
C SER A 30 16.20 40.72 10.29
N ASN A 31 15.67 40.94 11.50
CA ASN A 31 14.50 40.22 12.01
C ASN A 31 13.24 40.48 11.18
N GLU A 32 13.06 41.71 10.71
CA GLU A 32 11.94 42.09 9.84
C GLU A 32 11.94 41.33 8.52
N MET A 33 13.11 41.20 7.89
CA MET A 33 13.23 40.51 6.62
C MET A 33 13.15 38.99 6.79
N ARG A 34 13.62 38.44 7.92
CA ARG A 34 13.37 37.03 8.28
C ARG A 34 11.89 36.72 8.36
N ASN A 35 11.07 37.59 8.97
CA ASN A 35 9.63 37.38 9.01
C ASN A 35 9.01 37.35 7.61
N LYS A 36 9.41 38.26 6.73
CA LYS A 36 8.94 38.30 5.34
C LYS A 36 9.37 37.05 4.55
N TRP A 37 10.61 36.61 4.69
CA TRP A 37 11.11 35.37 4.08
C TRP A 37 10.45 34.13 4.66
N LEU A 38 10.18 34.12 5.96
CA LEU A 38 9.49 33.01 6.62
C LEU A 38 8.09 32.87 6.05
N HIS A 39 7.35 33.96 5.86
CA HIS A 39 6.04 33.94 5.19
C HIS A 39 6.13 33.39 3.76
N ALA A 40 7.13 33.81 2.97
CA ALA A 40 7.32 33.33 1.60
C ALA A 40 7.74 31.84 1.54
N LEU A 41 8.53 31.37 2.51
CA LEU A 41 9.16 30.04 2.53
C LEU A 41 8.42 29.01 3.40
N ARG A 42 7.41 29.40 4.19
CA ARG A 42 6.72 28.59 5.21
C ARG A 42 6.28 27.21 4.72
N ASN A 43 5.81 27.13 3.47
CA ASN A 43 5.29 25.90 2.87
C ASN A 43 6.20 25.36 1.75
N ARG A 44 7.45 25.85 1.69
CA ARG A 44 8.41 25.61 0.60
C ARG A 44 9.77 25.15 1.10
N CYS A 45 10.06 25.26 2.40
CA CYS A 45 11.28 24.76 3.02
C CYS A 45 10.90 23.84 4.18
N ALA A 46 11.43 22.61 4.22
CA ALA A 46 11.16 21.67 5.31
C ALA A 46 11.92 22.03 6.60
N LEU A 47 13.15 22.53 6.46
CA LEU A 47 14.01 22.99 7.55
C LEU A 47 14.81 24.20 7.04
N LEU A 48 14.48 25.40 7.51
CA LEU A 48 15.20 26.63 7.16
C LEU A 48 16.13 27.03 8.32
N ASP A 49 17.42 26.75 8.17
CA ASP A 49 18.46 27.29 9.05
C ASP A 49 18.87 28.68 8.56
N TRP A 50 18.50 29.74 9.29
CA TRP A 50 18.81 31.13 8.93
C TRP A 50 20.30 31.44 8.78
N SER A 51 21.19 30.66 9.40
CA SER A 51 22.64 30.88 9.36
C SER A 51 23.35 30.10 8.26
N ARG A 52 22.77 28.97 7.83
CA ARG A 52 23.41 28.04 6.87
C ARG A 52 22.68 27.92 5.55
N SER A 53 21.38 28.20 5.52
CA SER A 53 20.53 28.04 4.34
C SER A 53 20.81 29.12 3.31
N ARG A 54 20.72 28.73 2.03
CA ARG A 54 20.84 29.64 0.90
C ARG A 54 19.71 29.41 -0.09
N VAL A 55 19.26 30.47 -0.75
CA VAL A 55 18.21 30.44 -1.78
C VAL A 55 18.81 30.89 -3.11
N CYS A 56 18.57 30.15 -4.19
CA CYS A 56 19.14 30.50 -5.49
C CYS A 56 18.36 31.64 -6.17
N SER A 57 19.04 32.36 -7.07
CA SER A 57 18.50 33.50 -7.85
C SER A 57 17.22 33.17 -8.60
N LYS A 58 17.00 31.91 -8.99
CA LYS A 58 15.77 31.48 -9.68
C LYS A 58 14.50 31.72 -8.87
N HIS A 59 14.63 31.89 -7.55
CA HIS A 59 13.49 32.13 -6.68
C HIS A 59 13.12 33.60 -6.51
N PHE A 60 13.86 34.50 -7.14
CA PHE A 60 13.63 35.94 -7.07
C PHE A 60 13.29 36.47 -8.46
N GLU A 61 12.35 37.42 -8.52
CA GLU A 61 12.06 38.13 -9.76
C GLU A 61 13.25 38.97 -10.20
N HIS A 62 13.38 39.22 -11.50
CA HIS A 62 14.53 39.97 -12.05
C HIS A 62 14.65 41.38 -11.46
N LYS A 63 13.51 42.00 -11.09
CA LYS A 63 13.42 43.33 -10.45
C LYS A 63 14.04 43.40 -9.04
N CYS A 64 14.24 42.25 -8.39
CA CYS A 64 14.85 42.12 -7.07
C CYS A 64 16.38 42.21 -7.11
N PHE A 65 16.98 42.25 -8.29
CA PHE A 65 18.42 42.38 -8.48
C PHE A 65 18.78 43.80 -8.89
N ASP A 66 19.92 44.28 -8.40
CA ASP A 66 20.54 45.53 -8.86
C ASP A 66 21.38 45.31 -10.13
N SER A 67 21.85 46.39 -10.76
CA SER A 67 22.70 46.36 -11.96
C SER A 67 23.96 45.50 -11.81
N GLN A 68 24.40 45.24 -10.58
CA GLN A 68 25.53 44.37 -10.24
C GLN A 68 25.11 42.91 -9.92
N LYS A 69 23.88 42.49 -10.22
CA LYS A 69 23.31 41.16 -9.93
C LYS A 69 23.34 40.78 -8.44
N ARG A 70 23.37 41.79 -7.56
CA ARG A 70 23.22 41.64 -6.11
C ARG A 70 21.74 41.67 -5.76
N LEU A 71 21.32 40.86 -4.79
CA LEU A 71 19.95 40.86 -4.31
C LEU A 71 19.72 42.11 -3.46
N LYS A 72 18.70 42.91 -3.76
CA LYS A 72 18.35 44.09 -2.96
C LYS A 72 17.95 43.68 -1.55
N ASP A 73 18.34 44.47 -0.55
CA ASP A 73 18.09 44.19 0.87
C ASP A 73 16.60 44.00 1.23
N ASN A 74 15.70 44.56 0.42
CA ASN A 74 14.24 44.44 0.59
C ASN A 74 13.57 43.35 -0.26
N SER A 75 14.34 42.45 -0.88
CA SER A 75 13.79 41.41 -1.75
C SER A 75 13.39 40.14 -1.00
N VAL A 76 12.27 39.56 -1.41
CA VAL A 76 11.78 38.26 -0.94
C VAL A 76 11.69 37.29 -2.10
N PRO A 77 11.90 35.98 -1.88
CA PRO A 77 11.72 34.99 -2.93
C PRO A 77 10.22 34.87 -3.26
N THR A 78 9.85 35.10 -4.52
CA THR A 78 8.45 35.04 -5.01
C THR A 78 8.26 33.95 -6.06
N LEU A 79 9.33 33.50 -6.72
CA LEU A 79 9.27 32.55 -7.83
C LEU A 79 9.55 31.13 -7.32
N PHE A 80 8.52 30.40 -6.97
CA PHE A 80 8.67 28.99 -6.64
C PHE A 80 8.23 28.16 -7.84
N PRO A 81 9.01 27.13 -8.25
CA PRO A 81 8.49 26.19 -9.23
C PRO A 81 7.17 25.67 -8.70
N VAL A 82 6.12 25.77 -9.53
CA VAL A 82 4.86 25.07 -9.30
C VAL A 82 5.20 23.60 -9.46
N TYR A 83 5.79 23.00 -8.42
CA TYR A 83 5.60 21.58 -8.25
C TYR A 83 4.09 21.43 -8.19
N LYS A 84 3.52 20.77 -9.22
CA LYS A 84 2.36 19.93 -8.99
C LYS A 84 2.78 19.11 -7.79
N ARG A 85 2.31 19.53 -6.61
CA ARG A 85 2.27 18.64 -5.49
C ARG A 85 1.61 17.41 -6.11
N VAL A 86 2.32 16.29 -6.16
CA VAL A 86 1.66 15.11 -5.59
C VAL A 86 1.23 15.64 -4.24
N LEU A 87 -0.03 16.03 -4.17
CA LEU A 87 -0.67 16.36 -2.94
C LEU A 87 -0.42 15.11 -2.11
N ARG A 88 0.62 15.12 -1.27
CA ARG A 88 0.37 14.74 0.12
C ARG A 88 -0.78 15.64 0.47
N HIS A 89 -1.97 15.06 0.34
CA HIS A 89 -3.22 15.66 0.69
C HIS A 89 -2.99 16.12 2.12
N HIS A 90 -2.62 17.38 2.29
CA HIS A 90 -2.96 18.04 3.52
C HIS A 90 -4.45 18.03 3.42
N ASN A 91 -5.03 17.13 4.19
CA ASN A 91 -6.44 16.93 4.29
C ASN A 91 -7.11 18.33 4.33
N ILE A 92 -7.66 18.79 3.19
CA ILE A 92 -9.08 19.05 3.23
C ILE A 92 -9.62 17.67 3.52
N THR A 93 -9.67 17.31 4.80
CA THR A 93 -10.61 16.31 5.24
C THR A 93 -11.92 17.00 4.88
N PRO A 94 -12.72 16.53 3.89
CA PRO A 94 -14.11 16.36 4.26
C PRO A 94 -13.99 15.58 5.57
N ASP A 95 -14.32 16.24 6.70
CA ASP A 95 -14.18 15.73 8.07
C ASP A 95 -14.06 14.21 7.99
N LYS A 96 -12.89 13.61 8.28
CA LYS A 96 -12.69 12.17 8.03
C LYS A 96 -13.84 11.38 8.65
N ASN A 97 -14.37 11.89 9.76
CA ASN A 97 -15.60 11.43 10.36
C ASN A 97 -16.83 11.50 9.45
N LYS A 98 -17.07 12.51 8.62
CA LYS A 98 -18.17 12.56 7.63
C LYS A 98 -18.01 11.56 6.50
N VAL A 99 -16.83 11.44 5.88
CA VAL A 99 -16.63 10.44 4.82
C VAL A 99 -16.66 9.04 5.41
N ASP A 100 -15.96 8.79 6.51
CA ASP A 100 -16.01 7.51 7.21
C ASP A 100 -17.42 7.21 7.73
N LYS A 101 -18.18 8.19 8.24
CA LYS A 101 -19.60 8.02 8.63
C LYS A 101 -20.52 7.80 7.43
N LEU A 102 -20.22 8.33 6.25
CA LEU A 102 -21.00 8.09 5.03
C LEU A 102 -20.68 6.72 4.45
N MET A 103 -19.40 6.36 4.41
CA MET A 103 -18.91 5.05 3.97
C MET A 103 -19.32 3.94 4.94
N SER A 104 -19.41 4.22 6.25
CA SER A 104 -19.91 3.27 7.26
C SER A 104 -21.43 3.10 7.22
N LYS A 105 -22.16 4.01 6.56
CA LYS A 105 -23.61 3.91 6.38
C LYS A 105 -23.98 3.08 5.15
N LEU A 106 -23.05 2.89 4.22
CA LEU A 106 -23.26 2.05 3.04
C LEU A 106 -22.78 0.64 3.34
N THR A 107 -23.61 -0.33 2.98
CA THR A 107 -23.20 -1.74 2.98
C THR A 107 -22.13 -1.97 1.92
N GLN A 108 -21.34 -3.04 2.12
CA GLN A 108 -20.31 -3.42 1.15
C GLN A 108 -20.89 -3.65 -0.26
N SER A 109 -22.10 -4.19 -0.36
CA SER A 109 -22.80 -4.40 -1.63
C SER A 109 -23.24 -3.10 -2.31
N GLU A 110 -23.72 -2.12 -1.56
CA GLU A 110 -24.09 -0.80 -2.11
C GLU A 110 -22.86 -0.04 -2.61
N LEU A 111 -21.76 -0.10 -1.86
CA LEU A 111 -20.50 0.52 -2.28
C LEU A 111 -19.96 -0.10 -3.58
N ILE A 112 -19.96 -1.44 -3.67
CA ILE A 112 -19.54 -2.14 -4.89
C ILE A 112 -20.44 -1.78 -6.08
N ALA A 113 -21.76 -1.70 -5.86
CA ALA A 113 -22.70 -1.33 -6.91
C ALA A 113 -22.47 0.11 -7.41
N ASP A 114 -22.21 1.06 -6.50
CA ASP A 114 -21.93 2.45 -6.84
C ASP A 114 -20.60 2.60 -7.59
N ILE A 115 -19.54 1.91 -7.13
CA ILE A 115 -18.26 1.86 -7.84
C ILE A 115 -18.46 1.29 -9.25
N LYS A 116 -19.18 0.18 -9.40
CA LYS A 116 -19.44 -0.44 -10.70
C LYS A 116 -20.24 0.48 -11.62
N ASN A 117 -21.22 1.19 -11.09
CA ASN A 117 -22.00 2.17 -11.85
C ASN A 117 -21.16 3.39 -12.26
N SER A 118 -20.27 3.85 -11.39
CA SER A 118 -19.31 4.91 -11.68
C SER A 118 -18.32 4.49 -12.77
N MET A 119 -17.77 3.27 -12.67
CA MET A 119 -16.86 2.70 -13.68
C MET A 119 -17.51 2.58 -15.07
N LYS A 120 -18.81 2.28 -15.14
CA LYS A 120 -19.57 2.26 -16.41
C LYS A 120 -19.73 3.64 -17.05
N LYS A 121 -19.70 4.72 -16.25
CA LYS A 121 -19.85 6.10 -16.73
C LYS A 121 -18.53 6.68 -17.26
N VAL A 122 -17.39 6.07 -16.93
CA VAL A 122 -16.06 6.49 -17.41
C VAL A 122 -15.93 6.14 -18.89
N LYS A 123 -16.00 7.18 -19.75
CA LYS A 123 -15.84 7.04 -21.21
C LYS A 123 -14.36 7.03 -21.61
N GLU A 124 -14.07 6.35 -22.71
CA GLU A 124 -12.74 6.37 -23.30
C GLU A 124 -12.39 7.77 -23.85
N PRO A 125 -11.22 8.32 -23.51
CA PRO A 125 -10.75 9.59 -24.04
C PRO A 125 -10.54 9.53 -25.56
N VAL A 126 -10.91 10.58 -26.27
CA VAL A 126 -10.65 10.71 -27.71
C VAL A 126 -9.15 10.67 -28.02
N ASN A 127 -8.78 9.99 -29.11
CA ASN A 127 -7.40 9.78 -29.56
C ASN A 127 -6.48 9.02 -28.57
N PHE A 128 -7.04 8.17 -27.71
CA PHE A 128 -6.30 7.39 -26.71
C PHE A 128 -5.08 6.64 -27.29
N GLU A 129 -5.22 6.02 -28.46
CA GLU A 129 -4.16 5.27 -29.13
C GLU A 129 -2.92 6.13 -29.46
N ASN A 130 -3.10 7.42 -29.74
CA ASN A 130 -1.99 8.33 -30.05
C ASN A 130 -1.16 8.70 -28.82
N PHE A 131 -1.70 8.49 -27.63
CA PHE A 131 -1.12 8.92 -26.35
C PHE A 131 -0.55 7.77 -25.51
N VAL A 132 -0.69 6.53 -25.98
CA VAL A 132 -0.16 5.34 -25.31
C VAL A 132 1.06 4.83 -26.08
N THR A 133 2.19 4.71 -25.40
CA THR A 133 3.38 4.10 -25.97
C THR A 133 3.25 2.57 -26.02
N GLU A 134 4.02 1.91 -26.88
CA GLU A 134 4.09 0.44 -26.97
C GLU A 134 4.31 -0.23 -25.60
N ASP A 135 5.02 0.43 -24.68
CA ASP A 135 5.22 0.01 -23.28
C ASP A 135 3.98 0.15 -22.36
N LEU A 136 2.79 0.44 -22.91
CA LEU A 136 1.56 0.72 -22.16
C LEU A 136 1.69 1.88 -21.16
N LYS A 137 2.48 2.91 -21.49
CA LYS A 137 2.63 4.14 -20.68
C LYS A 137 1.98 5.31 -21.43
N CYS A 138 1.33 6.21 -20.68
CA CYS A 138 0.89 7.46 -21.26
C CYS A 138 2.11 8.33 -21.58
N ARG A 139 2.15 8.87 -22.79
CA ARG A 139 3.12 9.91 -23.17
C ARG A 139 2.92 11.16 -22.30
N PRO A 140 3.98 11.93 -22.00
CA PRO A 140 3.90 13.10 -21.13
C PRO A 140 3.09 14.28 -21.72
N ASP A 141 2.81 14.26 -23.03
CA ASP A 141 1.93 15.18 -23.76
C ASP A 141 0.44 14.79 -23.67
N ALA A 142 0.12 13.60 -23.15
CA ALA A 142 -1.25 13.14 -22.97
C ALA A 142 -2.02 14.02 -21.99
N SER A 143 -3.29 14.28 -22.28
CA SER A 143 -4.18 15.01 -21.38
C SER A 143 -4.27 14.31 -20.01
N ILE A 144 -4.55 15.09 -18.96
CA ILE A 144 -4.71 14.55 -17.61
C ILE A 144 -5.84 13.50 -17.58
N GLU A 145 -6.89 13.70 -18.39
CA GLU A 145 -8.00 12.77 -18.54
C GLU A 145 -7.53 11.40 -19.09
N THR A 146 -6.69 11.38 -20.11
CA THR A 146 -6.10 10.15 -20.67
C THR A 146 -5.22 9.42 -19.66
N GLN A 147 -4.41 10.16 -18.90
CA GLN A 147 -3.57 9.59 -17.85
C GLN A 147 -4.40 8.94 -16.73
N LEU A 148 -5.44 9.64 -16.26
CA LEU A 148 -6.34 9.14 -15.22
C LEU A 148 -7.13 7.92 -15.70
N TRP A 149 -7.62 7.93 -16.94
CA TRP A 149 -8.33 6.79 -17.51
C TRP A 149 -7.47 5.52 -17.56
N LEU A 150 -6.23 5.63 -18.05
CA LEU A 150 -5.30 4.49 -18.10
C LEU A 150 -5.02 3.95 -16.68
N LEU A 151 -4.83 4.83 -15.70
CA LEU A 151 -4.64 4.43 -14.30
C LEU A 151 -5.87 3.71 -13.75
N ILE A 152 -7.07 4.22 -14.01
CA ILE A 152 -8.33 3.59 -13.61
C ILE A 152 -8.45 2.20 -14.22
N LYS A 153 -8.15 2.03 -15.51
CA LYS A 153 -8.18 0.71 -16.19
C LYS A 153 -7.12 -0.25 -15.68
N LYS A 154 -5.90 0.23 -15.39
CA LYS A 154 -4.86 -0.60 -14.75
C LYS A 154 -5.29 -1.06 -13.36
N GLN A 155 -5.89 -0.18 -12.57
CA GLN A 155 -6.39 -0.52 -11.24
C GLN A 155 -7.54 -1.53 -11.33
N ASP A 156 -8.47 -1.35 -12.27
CA ASP A 156 -9.59 -2.27 -12.50
C ASP A 156 -9.09 -3.69 -12.87
N ASN A 157 -8.11 -3.78 -13.78
CA ASN A 157 -7.48 -5.04 -14.13
C ASN A 157 -6.79 -5.72 -12.93
N LEU A 158 -6.06 -4.96 -12.12
CA LEU A 158 -5.43 -5.49 -10.91
C LEU A 158 -6.47 -5.98 -9.90
N ASN A 159 -7.57 -5.24 -9.71
CA ASN A 159 -8.67 -5.63 -8.83
C ASN A 159 -9.34 -6.93 -9.31
N ASN A 160 -9.56 -7.09 -10.62
CA ASN A 160 -10.13 -8.31 -11.20
C ASN A 160 -9.22 -9.52 -10.98
N ARG A 161 -7.91 -9.38 -11.25
CA ARG A 161 -6.93 -10.45 -10.98
C ARG A 161 -6.85 -10.81 -9.50
N LEU A 162 -6.91 -9.83 -8.61
CA LEU A 162 -6.93 -10.07 -7.18
C LEU A 162 -8.19 -10.83 -6.77
N LEU A 163 -9.37 -10.44 -7.29
CA LEU A 163 -10.63 -11.12 -7.03
C LEU A 163 -10.59 -12.58 -7.49
N GLU A 164 -10.03 -12.86 -8.67
CA GLU A 164 -9.84 -14.22 -9.18
C GLU A 164 -8.96 -15.05 -8.23
N HIS A 165 -7.83 -14.49 -7.78
CA HIS A 165 -6.96 -15.15 -6.79
C HIS A 165 -7.68 -15.41 -5.47
N VAL A 166 -8.48 -14.46 -4.98
CA VAL A 166 -9.26 -14.65 -3.74
C VAL A 166 -10.28 -15.77 -3.90
N VAL A 167 -10.98 -15.83 -5.04
CA VAL A 167 -11.95 -16.91 -5.33
C VAL A 167 -11.25 -18.27 -5.43
N GLN A 168 -10.10 -18.35 -6.08
CA GLN A 168 -9.30 -19.58 -6.16
C GLN A 168 -8.84 -20.04 -4.77
N ASN A 169 -8.29 -19.12 -3.96
CA ASN A 169 -7.85 -19.43 -2.60
C ASN A 169 -9.01 -19.92 -1.72
N LYS A 170 -10.19 -19.31 -1.86
CA LYS A 170 -11.40 -19.77 -1.15
C LYS A 170 -11.75 -21.21 -1.51
N LYS A 171 -11.72 -21.57 -2.80
CA LYS A 171 -11.95 -22.96 -3.25
C LYS A 171 -10.92 -23.93 -2.67
N HIS A 172 -9.65 -23.54 -2.62
CA HIS A 172 -8.62 -24.37 -2.00
C HIS A 172 -8.87 -24.61 -0.50
N ILE A 173 -9.30 -23.58 0.23
CA ILE A 173 -9.66 -23.71 1.64
C ILE A 173 -10.84 -24.67 1.83
N GLU A 174 -11.89 -24.56 1.01
CA GLU A 174 -13.05 -25.44 1.05
C GLU A 174 -12.67 -26.91 0.81
N VAL A 175 -11.78 -27.18 -0.16
CA VAL A 175 -11.25 -28.53 -0.42
C VAL A 175 -10.45 -29.06 0.78
N LEU A 176 -9.58 -28.23 1.36
CA LEU A 176 -8.80 -28.63 2.54
C LEU A 176 -9.70 -28.94 3.74
N GLN A 177 -10.76 -28.13 3.96
CA GLN A 177 -11.74 -28.38 5.01
C GLN A 177 -12.46 -29.72 4.80
N LYS A 178 -12.91 -29.99 3.57
CA LYS A 178 -13.55 -31.27 3.23
C LYS A 178 -12.62 -32.46 3.50
N ASN A 179 -11.37 -32.39 3.04
CA ASN A 179 -10.38 -33.45 3.27
C ASN A 179 -10.10 -33.66 4.77
N MET A 180 -10.04 -32.58 5.55
CA MET A 180 -9.88 -32.67 7.00
C MET A 180 -11.06 -33.37 7.67
N ASP A 181 -12.29 -33.07 7.24
CA ASP A 181 -13.49 -33.69 7.81
C ASP A 181 -13.65 -35.15 7.39
N GLU A 182 -13.29 -35.50 6.16
CA GLU A 182 -13.17 -36.90 5.70
C GLU A 182 -12.14 -37.66 6.55
N THR A 183 -10.96 -37.08 6.77
CA THR A 183 -9.91 -37.69 7.61
C THR A 183 -10.39 -37.90 9.05
N LYS A 184 -11.14 -36.96 9.62
CA LYS A 184 -11.75 -37.12 10.95
C LYS A 184 -12.78 -38.24 10.97
N SER A 185 -13.58 -38.40 9.92
CA SER A 185 -14.56 -39.49 9.81
C SER A 185 -13.85 -40.83 9.77
N THR A 186 -12.88 -40.99 8.86
CA THR A 186 -12.09 -42.23 8.74
C THR A 186 -11.40 -42.57 10.05
N LYS A 187 -10.85 -41.58 10.76
CA LYS A 187 -10.25 -41.79 12.08
C LYS A 187 -11.26 -42.34 13.09
N LYS A 188 -12.49 -41.80 13.15
CA LYS A 188 -13.54 -42.32 14.03
C LYS A 188 -13.90 -43.77 13.71
N ASP A 189 -13.99 -44.11 12.44
CA ASP A 189 -14.29 -45.48 12.02
C ASP A 189 -13.16 -46.45 12.42
N VAL A 190 -11.90 -46.03 12.25
CA VAL A 190 -10.73 -46.79 12.72
C VAL A 190 -10.76 -46.94 14.24
N ASP A 191 -11.03 -45.88 14.99
CA ASP A 191 -11.10 -45.93 16.46
C ASP A 191 -12.22 -46.89 16.93
N GLN A 192 -13.37 -46.88 16.25
CA GLN A 192 -14.48 -47.81 16.52
C GLN A 192 -14.11 -49.26 16.19
N ASN A 193 -13.42 -49.49 15.07
CA ASN A 193 -12.92 -50.82 14.69
C ASN A 193 -11.90 -51.33 15.70
N VAL A 194 -10.98 -50.47 16.16
CA VAL A 194 -10.00 -50.81 17.20
C VAL A 194 -10.72 -51.24 18.48
N GLU A 195 -11.76 -50.54 18.90
CA GLU A 195 -12.52 -50.93 20.10
C GLU A 195 -13.24 -52.27 19.92
N THR A 196 -13.78 -52.51 18.72
CA THR A 196 -14.40 -53.80 18.37
C THR A 196 -13.37 -54.94 18.41
N TYR A 197 -12.17 -54.73 17.87
CA TYR A 197 -11.11 -55.73 17.93
C TYR A 197 -10.62 -56.00 19.35
N LYS A 198 -10.50 -54.97 20.20
CA LYS A 198 -10.18 -55.17 21.63
C LYS A 198 -11.21 -56.06 22.32
N TYR A 199 -12.49 -55.84 22.05
CA TYR A 199 -13.56 -56.67 22.60
C TYR A 199 -13.44 -58.13 22.13
N ILE A 200 -13.24 -58.35 20.83
CA ILE A 200 -13.06 -59.70 20.27
C ILE A 200 -11.85 -60.40 20.90
N ILE A 201 -10.72 -59.71 21.03
CA ILE A 201 -9.51 -60.24 21.67
C ILE A 201 -9.81 -60.67 23.11
N LYS A 202 -10.53 -59.85 23.88
CA LYS A 202 -10.93 -60.19 25.25
C LYS A 202 -11.77 -61.46 25.31
N CYS A 203 -12.78 -61.59 24.44
CA CYS A 203 -13.59 -62.81 24.37
C CYS A 203 -12.77 -64.05 23.99
N LEU A 204 -11.81 -63.91 23.08
CA LEU A 204 -10.91 -65.01 22.70
C LEU A 204 -9.98 -65.40 23.85
N GLN A 205 -9.46 -64.43 24.60
CA GLN A 205 -8.63 -64.68 25.79
C GLN A 205 -9.41 -65.44 26.87
N GLU A 206 -10.66 -65.07 27.14
CA GLU A 206 -11.54 -65.78 28.09
C GLU A 206 -11.81 -67.23 27.64
N LYS A 207 -12.05 -67.45 26.33
CA LYS A 207 -12.21 -68.79 25.76
C LYS A 207 -10.93 -69.63 25.84
N LEU A 208 -9.77 -69.00 25.63
CA LEU A 208 -8.49 -69.69 25.71
C LEU A 208 -8.20 -70.14 27.14
N ALA A 209 -8.42 -69.27 28.13
CA ALA A 209 -8.26 -69.61 29.55
C ALA A 209 -9.16 -70.77 29.99
N THR A 210 -10.42 -70.79 29.53
CA THR A 210 -11.35 -71.90 29.83
C THR A 210 -10.95 -73.21 29.16
N LEU A 211 -10.38 -73.17 27.96
CA LEU A 211 -9.83 -74.37 27.31
C LEU A 211 -8.59 -74.89 28.03
N GLU A 212 -7.71 -74.00 28.48
CA GLU A 212 -6.52 -74.36 29.28
C GLU A 212 -6.92 -75.07 30.58
N GLU A 213 -7.91 -74.54 31.30
CA GLU A 213 -8.46 -75.18 32.51
C GLU A 213 -9.04 -76.58 32.22
N GLN A 214 -9.80 -76.73 31.12
CA GLN A 214 -10.33 -78.04 30.71
C GLN A 214 -9.22 -79.05 30.39
N ILE A 215 -8.16 -78.61 29.71
CA ILE A 215 -7.00 -79.46 29.39
C ILE A 215 -6.31 -79.90 30.68
N GLU A 216 -6.11 -78.99 31.64
CA GLU A 216 -5.49 -79.31 32.93
C GLU A 216 -6.31 -80.36 33.71
N ILE A 217 -7.63 -80.20 33.75
CA ILE A 217 -8.55 -81.18 34.36
C ILE A 217 -8.44 -82.55 33.67
N LEU A 218 -8.50 -82.61 32.33
CA LEU A 218 -8.41 -83.85 31.58
C LEU A 218 -7.07 -84.56 31.80
N THR A 219 -5.97 -83.81 31.78
CA THR A 219 -4.62 -84.32 32.03
C THR A 219 -4.51 -84.92 33.44
N ALA A 220 -5.11 -84.26 34.44
CA ALA A 220 -5.14 -84.77 35.82
C ALA A 220 -5.96 -86.06 35.95
N VAL A 221 -7.07 -86.19 35.21
CA VAL A 221 -7.90 -87.41 35.19
C VAL A 221 -7.17 -88.58 34.53
N GLU A 222 -6.51 -88.38 33.38
CA GLU A 222 -5.76 -89.43 32.69
C GLU A 222 -4.56 -89.95 33.49
N SER A 223 -4.02 -89.13 34.39
CA SER A 223 -2.87 -89.50 35.23
C SER A 223 -3.20 -90.38 36.46
N ARG A 224 -4.49 -90.65 36.72
CA ARG A 224 -4.99 -91.47 37.84
C ARG A 224 -5.36 -92.88 37.40
#